data_AF-A0A8H3L2U0-F1
#
_entry.id   AF-A0A8H3L2U0-F1
#
_cell.length_a   1.000
_cell.length_b   1.000
_cell.length_c   1.000
_cell.angle_alpha   90.00
_cell.angle_beta   90.00
_cell.angle_gamma   90.00
#
_symmetry.space_group_name_H-M   'P 1'
#
loop_
_entity.id
_entity.type
_entity.pdbx_description
1 polymer ?
#
loop_
_entity_poly.entity_id
_entity_poly.type
_entity_poly.pdbx_seq_one_letter_code
_entity_poly.pdbx_strand_id
1 'polypeptide(L)'
;MSFLRELGKTGVKIPAIGLGCMENIKVSNRAIGVGCTFWDIAILRGPNGEFKGISGKPEYVHQSCENYLKRLGVDYIDLYYQHRVDPNTPIEDTVGALAELVRKGKIKYIGLSECSTETFQRAYKVHPIVAVQ
;
A
#
# COMPACT_ATOMS: atom_id res chain seq x y z
N MET A 1 -20.80 -16.44 11.27
CA MET A 1 -19.38 -16.56 11.70
C MET A 1 -18.55 -15.56 10.91
N SER A 2 -17.93 -14.57 11.56
CA SER A 2 -17.10 -13.57 10.86
C SER A 2 -15.71 -14.16 10.61
N PHE A 3 -15.35 -14.42 9.34
CA PHE A 3 -14.01 -14.85 8.92
C PHE A 3 -13.03 -13.67 8.91
N LEU A 4 -12.82 -13.05 10.07
CA LEU A 4 -11.85 -11.97 10.24
C LEU A 4 -10.48 -12.53 10.59
N ARG A 5 -9.44 -11.91 10.03
CA ARG A 5 -8.02 -12.19 10.28
C ARG A 5 -7.34 -10.92 10.77
N GLU A 6 -6.28 -11.09 11.53
CA GLU A 6 -5.46 -9.96 11.93
C GLU A 6 -4.48 -9.60 10.82
N LEU A 7 -4.38 -8.31 10.50
CA LEU A 7 -3.39 -7.81 9.56
C LEU A 7 -2.04 -7.67 10.27
N GLY A 8 -1.12 -8.60 10.03
CA GLY A 8 0.16 -8.65 10.71
C GLY A 8 0.00 -8.76 12.23
N LYS A 9 0.67 -7.87 12.97
CA LYS A 9 0.56 -7.73 14.44
C LYS A 9 -0.04 -6.38 14.86
N THR A 10 -0.97 -5.88 14.06
CA THR A 10 -1.55 -4.53 14.23
C THR A 10 -2.76 -4.48 15.15
N GLY A 11 -3.35 -5.64 15.48
CA GLY A 11 -4.67 -5.73 16.13
C GLY A 11 -5.85 -5.44 15.19
N VAL A 12 -5.62 -4.93 13.98
CA VAL A 12 -6.70 -4.64 13.00
C VAL A 12 -7.25 -5.93 12.43
N LYS A 13 -8.58 -6.06 12.46
CA LYS A 13 -9.30 -7.20 11.93
C LYS A 13 -9.81 -6.89 10.52
N ILE A 14 -9.32 -7.63 9.53
CA ILE A 14 -9.72 -7.54 8.13
C ILE A 14 -10.42 -8.84 7.69
N PRO A 15 -11.26 -8.81 6.64
CA PRO A 15 -11.83 -10.02 6.05
C PRO A 15 -10.74 -10.97 5.54
N ALA A 16 -10.96 -12.27 5.64
CA ALA A 16 -10.09 -13.28 5.03
C ALA A 16 -10.04 -13.19 3.49
N ILE A 17 -11.01 -12.51 2.88
CA ILE A 17 -11.10 -12.29 1.44
C ILE A 17 -11.20 -10.79 1.18
N GLY A 18 -10.17 -10.23 0.55
CA GLY A 18 -10.19 -8.85 0.02
C GLY A 18 -10.59 -8.80 -1.45
N LEU A 19 -10.70 -7.57 -1.98
CA LEU A 19 -10.97 -7.33 -3.40
C LEU A 19 -9.82 -6.58 -4.05
N GLY A 20 -9.20 -7.18 -5.07
CA GLY A 20 -8.34 -6.45 -6.01
C GLY A 20 -9.20 -5.67 -7.00
N CYS A 21 -9.11 -4.34 -6.99
CA CYS A 21 -10.00 -3.48 -7.77
C CYS A 21 -9.37 -3.14 -9.12
N MET A 22 -9.78 -3.87 -10.16
CA MET A 22 -9.54 -3.49 -11.55
C MET A 22 -10.85 -3.04 -12.20
N GLU A 23 -11.01 -1.71 -12.30
CA GLU A 23 -11.91 -0.94 -13.19
C GLU A 23 -13.41 -1.31 -13.32
N ASN A 24 -14.00 -2.11 -12.43
CA ASN A 24 -15.44 -2.46 -12.51
C ASN A 24 -16.26 -2.00 -11.29
N ILE A 25 -16.93 -0.86 -11.43
CA ILE A 25 -17.76 -0.27 -10.36
C ILE A 25 -18.90 -1.19 -9.89
N LYS A 26 -19.44 -2.04 -10.76
CA LYS A 26 -20.51 -2.98 -10.38
C LYS A 26 -19.97 -4.05 -9.44
N VAL A 27 -18.76 -4.55 -9.70
CA VAL A 27 -18.08 -5.51 -8.83
C VAL A 27 -17.77 -4.86 -7.49
N SER A 28 -17.26 -3.62 -7.48
CA SER A 28 -17.00 -2.88 -6.25
C SER A 28 -18.27 -2.70 -5.42
N ASN A 29 -19.37 -2.24 -6.02
CA ASN A 29 -20.64 -2.08 -5.30
C ASN A 29 -21.17 -3.40 -4.73
N ARG A 30 -21.02 -4.51 -5.47
CA ARG A 30 -21.41 -5.83 -4.96
C ARG A 30 -20.53 -6.26 -3.79
N ALA A 31 -19.23 -6.00 -3.83
CA ALA A 31 -18.31 -6.30 -2.75
C ALA A 31 -18.66 -5.53 -1.47
N ILE A 32 -19.11 -4.27 -1.58
CA ILE A 32 -19.66 -3.51 -0.43
C ILE A 32 -20.86 -4.25 0.16
N GLY A 33 -21.80 -4.67 -0.69
CA GLY A 33 -23.03 -5.36 -0.26
C GLY A 33 -22.82 -6.71 0.42
N VAL A 34 -21.64 -7.33 0.27
CA VAL A 34 -21.27 -8.58 0.98
C VAL A 34 -20.32 -8.33 2.16
N GLY A 35 -20.07 -7.07 2.51
CA GLY A 35 -19.24 -6.70 3.67
C GLY A 35 -17.74 -6.79 3.42
N CYS A 36 -17.27 -6.68 2.18
CA CYS A 36 -15.84 -6.56 1.89
C CYS A 36 -15.33 -5.21 2.43
N THR A 37 -14.24 -5.24 3.20
CA THR A 37 -13.63 -4.04 3.80
C THR A 37 -12.13 -3.92 3.52
N PHE A 38 -11.56 -4.87 2.78
CA PHE A 38 -10.15 -4.83 2.39
C PHE A 38 -10.03 -4.77 0.87
N TRP A 39 -9.59 -3.61 0.38
CA TRP A 39 -9.63 -3.23 -1.03
C TRP A 39 -8.21 -2.93 -1.49
N ASP A 40 -7.69 -3.72 -2.42
CA ASP A 40 -6.36 -3.52 -3.00
C ASP A 40 -6.48 -2.77 -4.33
N ILE A 41 -5.74 -1.67 -4.46
CA ILE A 41 -5.71 -0.84 -5.66
C ILE A 41 -4.26 -0.44 -5.97
N ALA A 42 -3.95 -0.33 -7.26
CA ALA A 42 -2.67 0.20 -7.71
C ALA A 42 -2.83 0.99 -9.01
N ILE A 43 -2.10 2.10 -9.11
CA ILE A 43 -1.98 2.92 -10.30
C ILE A 43 -0.60 2.64 -10.89
N LEU A 44 -0.54 1.66 -11.78
CA LEU A 44 0.68 1.23 -12.46
C LEU A 44 0.95 1.99 -13.77
N ARG A 45 -0.10 2.59 -14.33
CA ARG A 45 -0.07 3.17 -15.67
C ARG A 45 -0.59 4.60 -15.64
N GLY A 46 -0.06 5.41 -16.53
CA GLY A 46 -0.60 6.73 -16.77
C GLY A 46 -1.93 6.69 -17.53
N PRO A 47 -2.52 7.87 -17.79
CA PRO A 47 -3.83 7.99 -18.43
C PRO A 47 -3.92 7.29 -19.81
N ASN A 48 -2.79 7.10 -20.49
CA ASN A 48 -2.72 6.45 -21.80
C ASN A 48 -2.21 5.00 -21.71
N GLY A 49 -2.20 4.41 -20.51
CA GLY A 49 -1.69 3.06 -20.29
C GLY A 49 -0.16 2.99 -20.22
N GLU A 50 0.56 4.11 -20.24
CA GLU A 50 2.01 4.13 -20.27
C GLU A 50 2.63 3.73 -18.93
N PHE A 51 3.70 2.94 -18.96
CA PHE A 51 4.47 2.61 -17.77
C PHE A 51 5.37 3.79 -17.39
N LYS A 52 5.22 4.31 -16.18
CA LYS A 52 5.94 5.50 -15.71
C LYS A 52 7.26 5.21 -15.00
N GLY A 53 7.68 3.94 -14.96
CA GLY A 53 8.89 3.51 -14.26
C GLY A 53 8.64 3.17 -12.79
N ILE A 54 9.74 2.87 -12.08
CA ILE A 54 9.78 2.56 -10.66
C ILE A 54 10.65 3.62 -9.99
N SER A 55 10.19 4.16 -8.86
CA SER A 55 10.96 5.10 -8.06
C SER A 55 10.66 4.90 -6.58
N GLY A 56 11.70 4.62 -5.80
CA GLY A 56 11.68 4.55 -4.34
C GLY A 56 12.16 5.83 -3.67
N LYS A 57 12.56 6.85 -4.45
CA LYS A 57 13.09 8.11 -3.94
C LYS A 57 12.12 8.76 -2.94
N PRO A 58 12.60 9.23 -1.77
CA PRO A 58 11.75 9.82 -0.73
C PRO A 58 10.78 10.88 -1.23
N GLU A 59 11.23 11.77 -2.11
CA GLU A 59 10.39 12.86 -2.66
C GLU A 59 9.24 12.30 -3.48
N TYR A 60 9.49 11.25 -4.27
CA TYR A 60 8.48 10.59 -5.06
C TYR A 60 7.50 9.80 -4.19
N VAL A 61 7.97 9.15 -3.11
CA VAL A 61 7.10 8.47 -2.14
C VAL A 61 6.06 9.43 -1.57
N HIS A 62 6.50 10.61 -1.13
CA HIS A 62 5.59 11.65 -0.63
C HIS A 62 4.64 12.15 -1.72
N GLN A 63 5.17 12.52 -2.89
CA GLN A 63 4.36 13.00 -4.02
C GLN A 63 3.29 11.98 -4.44
N SER A 64 3.67 10.71 -4.52
CA SER A 64 2.77 9.62 -4.88
C SER A 64 1.64 9.47 -3.85
N CYS A 65 1.97 9.48 -2.55
CA CYS A 65 0.98 9.41 -1.48
C CYS A 65 -0.04 10.56 -1.57
N GLU A 66 0.40 11.80 -1.75
CA GLU A 66 -0.53 12.95 -1.91
C GLU A 66 -1.45 12.76 -3.12
N ASN A 67 -0.91 12.26 -4.23
CA ASN A 67 -1.70 12.02 -5.43
C ASN A 67 -2.78 10.96 -5.18
N TYR A 68 -2.49 9.89 -4.44
CA TYR A 68 -3.50 8.90 -4.06
C TYR A 68 -4.56 9.47 -3.14
N LEU A 69 -4.17 10.16 -2.06
CA LEU A 69 -5.11 10.79 -1.13
C LEU A 69 -6.08 11.73 -1.87
N LYS A 70 -5.54 12.57 -2.75
CA LYS A 70 -6.33 13.49 -3.58
C LYS A 70 -7.26 12.77 -4.54
N ARG A 71 -6.80 11.70 -5.21
CA ARG A 71 -7.60 10.93 -6.18
C ARG A 71 -8.74 10.17 -5.51
N LEU A 72 -8.48 9.60 -4.34
CA LEU A 72 -9.47 8.85 -3.57
C LEU A 72 -10.41 9.77 -2.77
N GLY A 73 -10.01 11.01 -2.51
CA GLY A 73 -10.77 11.94 -1.69
C GLY A 73 -10.80 11.51 -0.21
N VAL A 74 -9.68 10.98 0.29
CA VAL A 74 -9.55 10.49 1.68
C VAL A 74 -8.42 11.21 2.41
N ASP A 75 -8.54 11.31 3.73
CA ASP A 75 -7.52 11.95 4.58
C ASP A 75 -6.33 11.05 4.88
N TYR A 76 -6.53 9.72 4.83
CA TYR A 76 -5.47 8.74 5.06
C TYR A 76 -5.72 7.43 4.30
N ILE A 77 -4.66 6.64 4.12
CA ILE A 77 -4.69 5.28 3.56
C ILE A 77 -4.34 4.28 4.66
N ASP A 78 -5.11 3.21 4.82
CA ASP A 78 -4.83 2.21 5.86
C ASP A 78 -3.50 1.50 5.63
N LEU A 79 -3.30 0.91 4.45
CA LEU A 79 -2.08 0.16 4.12
C LEU A 79 -1.52 0.68 2.80
N TYR A 80 -0.28 1.16 2.83
CA TYR A 80 0.40 1.72 1.66
C TYR A 80 1.65 0.91 1.32
N TYR A 81 1.77 0.56 0.04
CA TYR A 81 2.81 -0.34 -0.45
C TYR A 81 3.88 0.39 -1.25
N GLN A 82 5.14 -0.02 -1.06
CA GLN A 82 6.08 0.01 -2.17
C GLN A 82 5.74 -1.16 -3.11
N HIS A 83 5.19 -0.85 -4.28
CA HIS A 83 4.71 -1.87 -5.22
C HIS A 83 5.83 -2.64 -5.92
N ARG A 84 6.96 -1.98 -6.20
CA ARG A 84 8.17 -2.61 -6.75
C ARG A 84 9.39 -1.99 -6.09
N VAL A 85 10.38 -2.82 -5.77
CA VAL A 85 11.66 -2.36 -5.23
C VAL A 85 12.38 -1.55 -6.31
N ASP A 86 12.78 -0.32 -5.97
CA ASP A 86 13.63 0.49 -6.84
C ASP A 86 15.08 0.06 -6.66
N PRO A 87 15.75 -0.48 -7.69
CA PRO A 87 17.13 -0.93 -7.57
C PRO A 87 18.12 0.22 -7.35
N ASN A 88 17.72 1.47 -7.63
CA ASN A 88 18.60 2.64 -7.54
C ASN A 88 18.42 3.44 -6.25
N THR A 89 17.46 3.08 -5.40
CA THR A 89 17.22 3.75 -4.12
C THR A 89 17.38 2.75 -2.98
N PRO A 90 18.24 2.99 -1.98
CA PRO A 90 18.30 2.16 -0.79
C PRO A 90 16.91 1.96 -0.17
N ILE A 91 16.61 0.73 0.22
CA ILE A 91 15.29 0.41 0.79
C ILE A 91 15.04 1.19 2.08
N GLU A 92 16.09 1.50 2.84
CA GLU A 92 16.01 2.28 4.07
C GLU A 92 15.52 3.70 3.81
N ASP A 93 15.93 4.33 2.71
CA ASP A 93 15.48 5.68 2.35
C ASP A 93 14.00 5.66 1.95
N THR A 94 13.60 4.63 1.19
CA THR A 94 12.20 4.45 0.78
C THR A 94 11.30 4.22 2.00
N VAL A 95 11.69 3.30 2.89
CA VAL A 95 10.93 2.96 4.09
C VAL A 95 10.98 4.08 5.13
N GLY A 96 12.08 4.84 5.19
CA GLY A 96 12.18 6.05 5.99
C GLY A 96 11.12 7.07 5.58
N ALA A 97 10.97 7.33 4.27
CA ALA A 97 9.93 8.21 3.74
C ALA A 97 8.51 7.71 4.06
N LEU A 98 8.27 6.40 3.93
CA LEU A 98 6.99 5.77 4.31
C LEU A 98 6.72 5.93 5.82
N ALA A 99 7.73 5.75 6.68
CA ALA A 99 7.61 5.93 8.12
C ALA A 99 7.27 7.38 8.49
N GLU A 100 7.76 8.37 7.73
CA GLU A 100 7.33 9.76 7.93
C GLU A 100 5.86 9.97 7.61
N LEU A 101 5.34 9.32 6.55
CA LEU A 101 3.92 9.38 6.20
C LEU A 101 3.05 8.74 7.30
N VAL A 102 3.53 7.65 7.93
CA VAL A 102 2.91 7.07 9.13
C VAL A 102 2.86 8.10 10.25
N ARG A 103 3.99 8.73 10.58
CA ARG A 103 4.07 9.79 11.61
C ARG A 103 3.13 10.96 11.34
N LYS A 104 3.00 11.36 10.07
CA LYS A 104 2.11 12.44 9.61
C LYS A 104 0.64 12.01 9.58
N GLY A 105 0.33 10.75 9.84
CA GLY A 105 -1.02 10.19 9.84
C GLY A 105 -1.63 10.00 8.45
N LYS A 106 -0.85 10.20 7.38
CA LYS A 106 -1.29 10.08 5.98
C LYS A 106 -1.45 8.64 5.54
N ILE A 107 -0.68 7.74 6.14
CA ILE A 107 -0.87 6.29 6.02
C ILE A 107 -0.87 5.67 7.42
N LYS A 108 -1.50 4.50 7.63
CA LYS A 108 -1.46 3.80 8.93
C LYS A 108 -0.38 2.72 8.98
N TYR A 109 -0.23 1.98 7.89
CA TYR A 109 0.64 0.82 7.82
C TYR A 109 1.45 0.77 6.52
N ILE A 110 2.58 0.07 6.59
CA ILE A 110 3.50 -0.11 5.47
C ILE A 110 3.47 -1.57 5.02
N GLY A 111 3.33 -1.77 3.71
CA GLY A 111 3.53 -3.05 3.04
C GLY A 111 4.65 -2.98 2.01
N LEU A 112 5.20 -4.13 1.63
CA LEU A 112 6.13 -4.28 0.52
C LEU A 112 5.59 -5.30 -0.48
N SER A 113 5.90 -5.12 -1.76
CA SER A 113 5.57 -6.11 -2.78
C SER A 113 6.80 -6.51 -3.59
N GLU A 114 6.87 -7.79 -3.95
CA GLU A 114 7.96 -8.39 -4.74
C GLU A 114 9.37 -8.06 -4.21
N CYS A 115 9.53 -8.03 -2.88
CA CYS A 115 10.82 -7.78 -2.25
C CYS A 115 11.56 -9.09 -1.92
N SER A 116 12.88 -9.09 -2.07
CA SER A 116 13.70 -10.21 -1.58
C SER A 116 13.69 -10.28 -0.05
N THR A 117 13.99 -11.45 0.51
CA THR A 117 14.12 -11.64 1.97
C THR A 117 15.13 -10.65 2.58
N GLU A 118 16.25 -10.42 1.92
CA GLU A 118 17.27 -9.46 2.36
C GLU A 118 16.71 -8.03 2.41
N THR A 119 16.01 -7.61 1.35
CA THR A 119 15.36 -6.30 1.27
C THR A 119 14.34 -6.13 2.39
N PHE A 120 13.50 -7.15 2.61
CA PHE A 120 12.51 -7.16 3.67
C PHE A 120 13.15 -7.00 5.06
N GLN A 121 14.21 -7.75 5.36
CA GLN A 121 14.89 -7.67 6.66
C GLN A 121 15.49 -6.28 6.91
N ARG A 122 16.06 -5.64 5.88
CA ARG A 122 16.57 -4.27 5.95
C ARG A 122 15.45 -3.27 6.18
N ALA A 123 14.37 -3.36 5.41
CA ALA A 123 13.17 -2.52 5.58
C ALA A 123 12.59 -2.62 6.99
N TYR A 124 12.41 -3.85 7.50
CA TYR A 124 11.80 -4.11 8.80
C TYR A 124 12.60 -3.53 9.97
N LYS A 125 13.92 -3.38 9.84
CA LYS A 125 14.77 -2.71 10.83
C LYS A 125 14.51 -1.20 10.91
N VAL A 126 14.03 -0.59 9.82
CA VAL A 126 13.69 0.85 9.77
C VAL A 126 12.29 1.09 10.32
N HIS A 127 11.30 0.34 9.85
CA HIS A 127 9.93 0.41 10.33
C HIS A 127 9.21 -0.93 10.16
N PRO A 128 8.32 -1.33 11.09
CA PRO A 128 7.52 -2.54 10.93
C PRO A 128 6.75 -2.57 9.59
N ILE A 129 6.88 -3.70 8.89
CA ILE A 129 6.17 -4.00 7.64
C ILE A 129 5.07 -5.00 7.97
N VAL A 130 3.81 -4.67 7.68
CA VAL A 130 2.65 -5.46 8.17
C VAL A 130 2.14 -6.49 7.17
N ALA A 131 2.53 -6.36 5.90
CA ALA A 131 2.12 -7.24 4.81
C ALA A 131 3.21 -7.32 3.72
N VAL A 132 3.28 -8.47 3.07
CA VAL A 132 4.07 -8.70 1.85
C VAL A 132 3.13 -9.26 0.78
N GLN A 133 3.16 -8.67 -0.41
CA GLN A 133 2.30 -9.04 -1.56
C GLN A 133 3.11 -9.46 -2.78
#